data_AF-A0A1W9MJ06-F1
#
_entry.id   AF-A0A1W9MJ06-F1
#
_cell.length_a   1.000
_cell.length_b   1.000
_cell.length_c   1.000
_cell.angle_alpha   90.00
_cell.angle_beta   90.00
_cell.angle_gamma   90.00
#
_symmetry.space_group_name_H-M   'P 1'
#
loop_
_entity.id
_entity.type
_entity.pdbx_description
1 polymer ?
#
loop_
_entity_poly.entity_id
_entity_poly.type
_entity_poly.pdbx_seq_one_letter_code
_entity_poly.pdbx_strand_id
1 'polypeptide(L)'
;MKSSQGDSNPLDNNPLSGTRSKPRSISGHLAAGLIAITLLVSIVTITVIYFNAIREQEASLTRKADEYTQYLVGVLQDLLWDYNEESINTICRTFLQNELVVSIVIKETSGRVVFSGKNSPYTDLIKRTGKIHSHGELLGEAEISFTRQYVKEAGRRLLVSYALTMLFVSMSLVLLTHLLLRVFLKKPLDTLDKIVKPYIAGIYDSPIPELPYTEFQGFGNTLTQMGETIRLQMKELHLQTAELEEEIEKRQKAQDELERLNENLEQRVKERTAELVAKSDELEQKNRELERFNKLFVNRELRMIELKERIGELEMKNGA
;
A
#
# COMPACT_ATOMS: atom_id res chain seq x y z
N MET A 1 -40.22 1.10 51.16
CA MET A 1 -39.01 0.26 51.04
C MET A 1 -38.73 0.00 49.57
N LYS A 2 -37.52 0.42 49.13
CA LYS A 2 -36.72 0.10 47.91
C LYS A 2 -37.44 0.05 46.56
N SER A 3 -37.29 1.00 45.64
CA SER A 3 -36.08 1.41 44.87
C SER A 3 -35.39 0.24 44.15
N SER A 4 -35.61 0.11 42.83
CA SER A 4 -34.58 -0.33 41.89
C SER A 4 -35.01 0.03 40.47
N GLN A 5 -34.61 1.23 40.07
CA GLN A 5 -34.61 1.73 38.70
C GLN A 5 -33.39 1.07 38.02
N GLY A 6 -33.65 0.09 37.15
CA GLY A 6 -32.62 -0.66 36.43
C GLY A 6 -32.21 0.08 35.16
N ASP A 7 -31.09 0.79 35.27
CA ASP A 7 -30.10 1.16 34.26
C ASP A 7 -30.53 1.13 32.78
N SER A 8 -30.87 2.32 32.30
CA SER A 8 -30.56 2.74 30.93
C SER A 8 -29.05 2.68 30.72
N ASN A 9 -28.56 1.64 30.05
CA ASN A 9 -27.21 1.59 29.53
C ASN A 9 -27.23 2.18 28.11
N PRO A 10 -26.81 3.45 27.89
CA PRO A 10 -26.59 3.93 26.54
C PRO A 10 -25.36 3.20 26.02
N LEU A 11 -25.50 2.49 24.90
CA LEU A 11 -24.36 1.97 24.17
C LEU A 11 -23.41 3.13 23.89
N ASP A 12 -22.34 3.09 24.67
CA ASP A 12 -21.17 3.94 24.67
C ASP A 12 -20.72 4.25 23.24
N ASN A 13 -21.22 5.37 22.76
CA ASN A 13 -20.77 6.07 21.57
C ASN A 13 -19.39 6.65 21.87
N ASN A 14 -18.42 5.75 21.92
CA ASN A 14 -17.01 6.06 21.91
C ASN A 14 -16.64 6.39 20.45
N PRO A 15 -16.39 7.65 20.07
CA PRO A 15 -15.71 7.92 18.84
C PRO A 15 -14.27 7.45 19.09
N LEU A 16 -13.97 6.22 18.70
CA LEU A 16 -12.59 5.81 18.46
C LEU A 16 -12.02 6.83 17.47
N SER A 17 -11.36 7.85 18.02
CA SER A 17 -10.47 8.75 17.34
C SER A 17 -9.23 7.97 16.95
N GLY A 18 -9.42 6.92 16.15
CA GLY A 18 -8.39 6.43 15.27
C GLY A 18 -8.15 7.57 14.31
N THR A 19 -7.10 8.35 14.56
CA THR A 19 -6.45 9.16 13.55
C THR A 19 -6.20 8.23 12.37
N ARG A 20 -7.11 8.18 11.40
CA ARG A 20 -6.94 7.45 10.14
C ARG A 20 -5.73 8.09 9.49
N SER A 21 -4.57 7.49 9.74
CA SER A 21 -3.33 7.91 9.10
C SER A 21 -3.59 7.81 7.61
N LYS A 22 -3.38 8.93 6.92
CA LYS A 22 -3.62 9.04 5.47
C LYS A 22 -2.89 7.86 4.80
N PRO A 23 -3.54 7.04 3.98
CA PRO A 23 -2.93 5.84 3.41
C PRO A 23 -1.64 6.26 2.70
N ARG A 24 -0.54 5.64 3.11
CA ARG A 24 0.78 6.06 2.65
C ARG A 24 1.00 5.53 1.23
N SER A 25 1.38 6.40 0.30
CA SER A 25 1.68 6.00 -1.07
C SER A 25 3.04 5.30 -1.13
N ILE A 26 3.08 4.10 -1.72
CA ILE A 26 4.33 3.35 -1.95
C ILE A 26 5.34 4.21 -2.72
N SER A 27 4.89 4.94 -3.74
CA SER A 27 5.73 5.87 -4.50
C SER A 27 6.34 6.99 -3.63
N GLY A 28 5.60 7.47 -2.63
CA GLY A 28 6.09 8.49 -1.69
C GLY A 28 7.19 7.96 -0.76
N HIS A 29 7.04 6.73 -0.28
CA HIS A 29 8.08 6.08 0.54
C HIS A 29 9.34 5.77 -0.26
N LEU A 30 9.19 5.24 -1.48
CA LEU A 30 10.30 5.01 -2.40
C LEU A 30 11.04 6.31 -2.74
N ALA A 31 10.29 7.38 -3.04
CA ALA A 31 10.87 8.69 -3.26
C ALA A 31 11.65 9.20 -2.04
N ALA A 32 11.05 9.15 -0.85
CA ALA A 32 11.70 9.59 0.38
C ALA A 32 12.97 8.79 0.68
N GLY A 33 12.95 7.46 0.47
CA GLY A 33 14.11 6.60 0.61
C GLY A 33 15.24 6.95 -0.36
N LEU A 34 14.91 7.14 -1.64
CA LEU A 34 15.88 7.57 -2.67
C LEU A 34 16.47 8.96 -2.34
N ILE A 35 15.64 9.91 -1.91
CA ILE A 35 16.10 11.24 -1.49
C ILE A 35 17.04 11.13 -0.29
N ALA A 36 16.71 10.30 0.71
CA ALA A 36 17.55 10.10 1.89
C ALA A 36 18.91 9.49 1.52
N ILE A 37 18.93 8.45 0.68
CA ILE A 37 20.17 7.80 0.22
C ILE A 37 21.02 8.79 -0.56
N THR A 38 20.42 9.55 -1.48
CA THR A 38 21.16 10.50 -2.31
C THR A 38 21.74 11.66 -1.50
N LEU A 39 21.01 12.16 -0.50
CA LEU A 39 21.53 13.13 0.46
C LEU A 39 22.70 12.57 1.27
N LEU A 40 22.58 11.33 1.74
CA LEU A 40 23.64 10.66 2.50
C LEU A 40 24.91 10.52 1.65
N VAL A 41 24.77 10.03 0.41
CA VAL A 41 25.90 9.94 -0.54
C VAL A 41 26.52 11.32 -0.75
N SER A 42 25.70 12.36 -0.92
CA SER A 42 26.18 13.73 -1.12
C SER A 42 27.02 14.25 0.06
N ILE A 43 26.58 14.00 1.29
CA ILE A 43 27.32 14.38 2.50
C ILE A 43 28.67 13.66 2.57
N VAL A 44 28.68 12.35 2.29
CA VAL A 44 29.90 11.54 2.28
C VAL A 44 30.87 12.07 1.23
N THR A 45 30.41 12.34 0.00
CA THR A 45 31.26 12.85 -1.07
C THR A 45 31.86 14.22 -0.73
N ILE A 46 31.08 15.15 -0.20
CA ILE A 46 31.57 16.47 0.24
C ILE A 46 32.65 16.32 1.32
N THR A 47 32.42 15.43 2.28
CA THR A 47 33.36 15.18 3.38
C THR A 47 34.70 14.66 2.86
N VAL A 48 34.67 13.69 1.94
CA VAL A 48 35.88 13.12 1.32
C VAL A 48 36.64 14.18 0.52
N ILE A 49 35.94 14.97 -0.30
CA ILE A 49 36.55 16.05 -1.09
C ILE A 49 37.20 17.08 -0.18
N TYR A 50 36.52 17.50 0.90
CA TYR A 50 37.05 18.47 1.86
C TYR A 50 38.33 17.97 2.54
N PHE A 51 38.34 16.73 3.02
CA PHE A 51 39.52 16.15 3.66
C PHE A 51 40.71 16.04 2.70
N ASN A 52 40.48 15.65 1.45
CA ASN A 52 41.52 15.58 0.44
C ASN A 52 42.07 16.97 0.10
N ALA A 53 41.20 17.95 -0.12
CA ALA A 53 41.59 19.32 -0.44
C ALA A 53 42.43 19.96 0.67
N ILE A 54 42.08 19.75 1.94
CA ILE A 54 42.86 20.29 3.07
C ILE A 54 44.25 19.67 3.13
N ARG A 55 44.36 18.35 2.96
CA ARG A 55 45.64 17.64 3.02
C ARG A 55 46.60 18.12 1.94
N GLU A 56 46.10 18.29 0.72
CA GLU A 56 46.91 18.76 -0.41
C GLU A 56 47.40 20.20 -0.21
N GLN A 57 46.51 21.09 0.26
CA GLN A 57 46.87 22.49 0.47
C GLN A 57 47.88 22.67 1.62
N GLU A 58 47.74 21.94 2.74
CA GLU A 58 48.72 21.98 3.83
C GLU A 58 50.10 21.46 3.41
N ALA A 59 50.14 20.38 2.62
CA ALA A 59 51.39 19.85 2.07
C ALA A 59 52.05 20.89 1.14
N SER A 60 51.27 21.56 0.30
CA SER A 60 51.77 22.60 -0.61
C SER A 60 52.32 23.82 0.14
N LEU A 61 51.67 24.25 1.22
CA LEU A 61 52.13 25.37 2.06
C LEU A 61 53.42 25.01 2.77
N THR A 62 53.52 23.80 3.30
CA THR A 62 54.74 23.30 3.94
C THR A 62 55.91 23.29 2.97
N ARG A 63 55.71 22.74 1.76
CA ARG A 63 56.74 22.71 0.71
C ARG A 63 57.20 24.12 0.32
N LYS A 64 56.26 25.05 0.11
CA LYS A 64 56.59 26.45 -0.18
C LYS A 64 57.35 27.09 1.00
N ALA A 65 56.91 26.87 2.23
CA ALA A 65 57.59 27.42 3.40
C ALA A 65 59.06 26.97 3.48
N ASP A 66 59.32 25.69 3.19
CA ASP A 66 60.68 25.13 3.16
C ASP A 66 61.51 25.74 2.01
N GLU A 67 60.96 25.82 0.79
CA GLU A 67 61.61 26.43 -0.38
C GLU A 67 61.98 27.90 -0.14
N TYR A 68 61.05 28.71 0.38
CA TYR A 68 61.28 30.12 0.70
C TYR A 68 62.32 30.30 1.80
N THR A 69 62.31 29.41 2.81
CA THR A 69 63.30 29.43 3.89
C THR A 69 64.69 29.14 3.35
N GLN A 70 64.83 28.09 2.52
CA GLN A 70 66.10 27.72 1.94
C GLN A 70 66.66 28.80 1.01
N TYR A 71 65.80 29.42 0.18
CA TYR A 71 66.21 30.52 -0.68
C TYR A 71 66.68 31.74 0.13
N LEU A 72 65.93 32.15 1.15
CA LEU A 72 66.32 33.29 1.98
C LEU A 72 67.63 33.02 2.72
N VAL A 73 67.81 31.83 3.29
CA VAL A 73 69.08 31.42 3.93
C VAL A 73 70.25 31.50 2.96
N GLY A 74 70.08 31.03 1.73
CA GLY A 74 71.13 31.09 0.70
C GLY A 74 71.54 32.52 0.34
N VAL A 75 70.58 33.44 0.26
CA VAL A 75 70.86 34.86 -0.01
C VAL A 75 71.51 35.56 1.19
N LEU A 76 71.10 35.20 2.42
CA LEU A 76 71.63 35.81 3.65
C LEU A 76 73.03 35.35 4.02
N GLN A 77 73.48 34.20 3.49
CA GLN A 77 74.80 33.64 3.78
C GLN A 77 75.93 34.63 3.47
N ASP A 78 75.93 35.21 2.27
CA ASP A 78 76.96 36.16 1.84
C ASP A 78 76.79 37.52 2.54
N LEU A 79 75.54 37.94 2.78
CA LEU A 79 75.24 39.27 3.35
C LEU A 79 75.52 39.39 4.84
N LEU A 80 75.31 38.32 5.61
CA LEU A 80 75.66 38.28 7.04
C LEU A 80 77.17 38.23 7.23
N TRP A 81 77.90 37.60 6.31
CA TRP A 81 79.36 37.59 6.33
C TRP A 81 79.94 38.99 6.10
N ASP A 82 79.39 39.73 5.13
CA ASP A 82 79.82 41.09 4.79
C ASP A 82 79.29 42.18 5.75
N TYR A 83 78.54 41.80 6.80
CA TYR A 83 77.91 42.73 7.76
C TYR A 83 77.06 43.83 7.10
N ASN A 84 76.42 43.52 5.96
CA ASN A 84 75.65 44.50 5.21
C ASN A 84 74.20 44.58 5.68
N GLU A 85 73.98 45.23 6.83
CA GLU A 85 72.65 45.37 7.44
C GLU A 85 71.63 46.06 6.52
N GLU A 86 72.07 46.99 5.66
CA GLU A 86 71.19 47.68 4.70
C GLU A 86 70.66 46.72 3.63
N SER A 87 71.51 45.84 3.12
CA SER A 87 71.12 44.81 2.15
C SER A 87 70.24 43.73 2.78
N ILE A 88 70.57 43.29 4.02
CA ILE A 88 69.72 42.37 4.80
C ILE A 88 68.32 42.96 4.97
N ASN A 89 68.23 44.23 5.38
CA ASN A 89 66.96 44.93 5.58
C ASN A 89 66.16 45.03 4.27
N THR A 90 66.81 45.36 3.15
CA THR A 90 66.17 45.48 1.83
C THR A 90 65.61 44.14 1.35
N ILE A 91 66.40 43.07 1.45
CA ILE A 91 65.98 41.72 1.03
C ILE A 91 64.87 41.20 1.94
N CYS A 92 65.00 41.32 3.26
CA CYS A 92 63.97 40.86 4.19
C CYS A 92 62.65 41.62 4.00
N ARG A 93 62.70 42.93 3.76
CA ARG A 93 61.49 43.71 3.43
C ARG A 93 60.86 43.28 2.12
N THR A 94 61.66 42.92 1.12
CA THR A 94 61.16 42.37 -0.15
C THR A 94 60.47 41.03 0.06
N PHE A 95 61.04 40.13 0.88
CA PHE A 95 60.41 38.86 1.23
C PHE A 95 59.11 39.03 2.02
N LEU A 96 59.05 40.03 2.90
CA LEU A 96 57.84 40.36 3.66
C LEU A 96 56.68 40.86 2.77
N GLN A 97 56.94 41.35 1.56
CA GLN A 97 55.86 41.73 0.62
C GLN A 97 55.09 40.51 0.09
N ASN A 98 55.63 39.31 0.23
CA ASN A 98 54.93 38.10 -0.15
C ASN A 98 53.74 37.82 0.79
N GLU A 99 52.57 37.57 0.21
CA GLU A 99 51.32 37.34 0.94
C GLU A 99 51.36 36.14 1.91
N LEU A 100 52.27 35.18 1.69
CA LEU A 100 52.43 34.02 2.56
C LEU A 100 53.30 34.32 3.78
N VAL A 101 54.18 35.32 3.72
CA VAL A 101 55.17 35.60 4.76
C VAL A 101 54.62 36.63 5.75
N VAL A 102 54.49 36.24 7.02
CA VAL A 102 53.95 37.09 8.08
C VAL A 102 55.04 37.82 8.84
N SER A 103 56.12 37.12 9.18
CA SER A 103 57.26 37.72 9.88
C SER A 103 58.57 37.03 9.53
N ILE A 104 59.65 37.80 9.57
CA ILE A 104 61.02 37.33 9.42
C ILE A 104 61.82 37.88 10.60
N VAL A 105 62.58 37.00 11.26
CA VAL A 105 63.49 37.36 12.35
C VAL A 105 64.84 36.72 12.05
N ILE A 106 65.90 37.53 11.99
CA ILE A 106 67.27 37.08 11.82
C ILE A 106 68.02 37.31 13.11
N LYS A 107 68.63 36.25 13.64
CA LYS A 107 69.46 36.29 14.83
C LYS A 107 70.85 35.79 14.51
N GLU A 108 71.86 36.46 15.02
CA GLU A 108 73.23 35.95 15.04
C GLU A 108 73.41 34.88 16.11
N THR A 109 74.50 34.12 16.03
CA THR A 109 74.92 33.16 17.05
C THR A 109 75.12 33.80 18.44
N SER A 110 75.38 35.11 18.49
CA SER A 110 75.45 35.91 19.72
C SER A 110 74.08 36.14 20.39
N GLY A 111 72.97 35.83 19.72
CA GLY A 111 71.61 36.17 20.13
C GLY A 111 71.17 37.58 19.72
N ARG A 112 72.05 38.37 19.08
CA ARG A 112 71.72 39.70 18.54
C ARG A 112 70.73 39.57 17.38
N VAL A 113 69.61 40.30 17.46
CA VAL A 113 68.63 40.37 16.37
C VAL A 113 69.11 41.38 15.34
N VAL A 114 69.48 40.90 14.15
CA VAL A 114 69.94 41.74 13.02
C VAL A 114 68.75 42.31 12.26
N PHE A 115 67.66 41.56 12.18
CA PHE A 115 66.42 42.01 11.54
C PHE A 115 65.20 41.44 12.25
N SER A 116 64.16 42.25 12.38
CA SER A 116 62.83 41.81 12.79
C SER A 116 61.78 42.62 12.04
N GLY A 117 60.93 41.93 11.29
CA GLY A 117 59.85 42.55 10.54
C GLY A 117 58.59 41.70 10.54
N LYS A 118 57.43 42.36 10.53
CA LYS A 118 56.11 41.73 10.50
C LYS A 118 55.21 42.52 9.54
N ASN A 119 54.50 41.82 8.66
CA ASN A 119 53.66 42.45 7.62
C ASN A 119 52.15 42.11 7.76
N SER A 120 51.77 41.24 8.70
CA SER A 120 50.36 40.85 8.87
C SER A 120 50.01 40.49 10.32
N PRO A 121 48.76 40.72 10.78
CA PRO A 121 48.29 40.34 12.11
C PRO A 121 47.94 38.85 12.26
N TYR A 122 48.10 38.00 11.23
CA TYR A 122 47.73 36.58 11.31
C TYR A 122 48.44 35.86 12.47
N THR A 123 47.69 35.00 13.16
CA THR A 123 48.14 34.26 14.36
C THR A 123 48.31 32.76 14.13
N ASP A 124 47.60 32.20 13.15
CA ASP A 124 47.75 30.79 12.75
C ASP A 124 48.87 30.65 11.73
N LEU A 125 50.06 30.33 12.25
CA LEU A 125 51.32 30.39 11.51
C LEU A 125 52.02 29.04 11.47
N ILE A 126 52.71 28.77 10.36
CA ILE A 126 53.75 27.76 10.28
C ILE A 126 55.08 28.46 10.41
N LYS A 127 55.89 28.02 11.38
CA LYS A 127 57.25 28.51 11.56
C LYS A 127 58.25 27.60 10.86
N ARG A 128 59.25 28.21 10.23
CA ARG A 128 60.43 27.54 9.71
C ARG A 128 61.67 28.29 10.14
N THR A 129 62.68 27.52 10.54
CA THR A 129 63.96 28.04 10.97
C THR A 129 65.03 27.46 10.08
N GLY A 130 65.83 28.32 9.47
CA GLY A 130 66.98 27.96 8.66
C GLY A 130 68.27 28.44 9.32
N LYS A 131 69.24 27.55 9.47
CA LYS A 131 70.57 27.89 9.98
C LYS A 131 71.43 28.45 8.85
N ILE A 132 72.02 29.61 9.07
CA ILE A 132 72.84 30.30 8.09
C ILE A 132 74.30 29.97 8.38
N HIS A 133 74.94 29.29 7.43
CA HIS A 133 76.34 28.91 7.53
C HIS A 133 77.12 29.64 6.45
N SER A 134 78.33 30.12 6.75
CA SER A 134 79.29 30.57 5.74
C SER A 134 80.63 29.91 5.98
N HIS A 135 81.26 29.40 4.92
CA HIS A 135 82.56 28.69 5.00
C HIS A 135 82.66 27.59 6.09
N GLY A 136 81.53 26.99 6.49
CA GLY A 136 81.46 25.95 7.52
C GLY A 136 81.22 26.47 8.95
N GLU A 137 81.18 27.78 9.17
CA GLU A 137 80.83 28.39 10.46
C GLU A 137 79.36 28.81 10.51
N LEU A 138 78.73 28.63 11.68
CA LEU A 138 77.35 29.08 11.92
C LEU A 138 77.34 30.58 12.25
N LEU A 139 76.78 31.38 11.34
CA LEU A 139 76.64 32.82 11.52
C LEU A 139 75.37 33.21 12.29
N GLY A 140 74.32 32.41 12.15
CA GLY A 140 73.05 32.67 12.80
C GLY A 140 71.89 31.80 12.31
N GLU A 141 70.67 32.24 12.60
CA GLU A 141 69.43 31.59 12.18
C GLU A 141 68.42 32.62 11.64
N ALA A 142 67.71 32.24 10.59
CA ALA A 142 66.54 32.95 10.08
C ALA A 142 65.27 32.18 10.48
N GLU A 143 64.41 32.82 11.26
CA GLU A 143 63.05 32.34 11.56
C GLU A 143 62.06 33.07 10.66
N ILE A 144 61.31 32.31 9.87
CA ILE A 144 60.27 32.82 8.97
C ILE A 144 58.95 32.19 9.38
N SER A 145 57.92 33.03 9.53
CA SER A 145 56.56 32.59 9.84
C SER A 145 55.65 32.80 8.64
N PHE A 146 54.95 31.74 8.25
CA PHE A 146 54.04 31.71 7.10
C PHE A 146 52.58 31.61 7.55
N THR A 147 51.66 32.26 6.85
CA THR A 147 50.22 32.21 7.20
C THR A 147 49.51 30.97 6.66
N ARG A 148 48.68 30.32 7.49
CA ARG A 148 47.71 29.31 7.03
C ARG A 148 46.40 29.93 6.51
N GLN A 149 46.19 31.23 6.70
CA GLN A 149 44.94 31.91 6.37
C GLN A 149 44.58 31.79 4.89
N TYR A 150 45.57 31.93 4.00
CA TYR A 150 45.38 31.79 2.55
C TYR A 150 44.80 30.41 2.18
N VAL A 151 45.32 29.34 2.78
CA VAL A 151 44.83 27.97 2.58
C VAL A 151 43.38 27.83 3.06
N LYS A 152 43.04 28.41 4.22
CA LYS A 152 41.67 28.36 4.76
C LYS A 152 40.67 29.13 3.88
N GLU A 153 41.05 30.31 3.39
CA GLU A 153 40.17 31.14 2.56
C GLU A 153 39.96 30.55 1.16
N ALA A 154 41.04 30.05 0.54
CA ALA A 154 40.96 29.32 -0.73
C ALA A 154 40.10 28.06 -0.58
N GLY A 155 40.30 27.29 0.49
CA GLY A 155 39.49 26.13 0.83
C GLY A 155 38.01 26.48 0.98
N ARG A 156 37.67 27.57 1.69
CA ARG A 156 36.27 28.01 1.84
C ARG A 156 35.61 28.33 0.51
N ARG A 157 36.31 29.03 -0.40
CA ARG A 157 35.76 29.36 -1.73
C ARG A 157 35.47 28.09 -2.54
N LEU A 158 36.41 27.14 -2.55
CA LEU A 158 36.23 25.84 -3.21
C LEU A 158 35.06 25.05 -2.61
N LEU A 159 34.94 25.02 -1.28
CA LEU A 159 33.82 24.36 -0.60
C LEU A 159 32.47 24.94 -0.99
N VAL A 160 32.36 26.27 -1.04
CA VAL A 160 31.11 26.92 -1.46
C VAL A 160 30.77 26.54 -2.89
N SER A 161 31.74 26.56 -3.82
CA SER A 161 31.49 26.13 -5.19
C SER A 161 31.08 24.65 -5.29
N TYR A 162 31.75 23.74 -4.57
CA TYR A 162 31.41 22.31 -4.58
C TYR A 162 30.05 22.03 -3.92
N ALA A 163 29.74 22.72 -2.83
CA ALA A 163 28.43 22.62 -2.17
C ALA A 163 27.31 23.08 -3.10
N LEU A 164 27.50 24.18 -3.83
CA LEU A 164 26.53 24.67 -4.82
C LEU A 164 26.35 23.68 -5.96
N THR A 165 27.44 23.18 -6.57
CA THR A 165 27.33 22.17 -7.63
C THR A 165 26.63 20.91 -7.14
N MET A 166 26.92 20.45 -5.91
CA MET A 166 26.28 19.28 -5.32
C MET A 166 24.79 19.53 -5.08
N LEU A 167 24.42 20.71 -4.57
CA LEU A 167 23.01 21.10 -4.38
C LEU A 167 22.23 21.02 -5.69
N PHE A 168 22.77 21.56 -6.79
CA PHE A 168 22.12 21.48 -8.10
C PHE A 168 21.98 20.05 -8.60
N VAL A 169 23.00 19.21 -8.41
CA VAL A 169 22.95 17.78 -8.77
C VAL A 169 21.93 17.02 -7.91
N SER A 170 21.89 17.24 -6.60
CA SER A 170 20.92 16.61 -5.71
C SER A 170 19.49 17.07 -6.07
N MET A 171 19.28 18.37 -6.30
CA MET A 171 17.97 18.90 -6.67
C MET A 171 17.47 18.36 -8.01
N SER A 172 18.34 18.29 -9.02
CA SER A 172 17.99 17.73 -10.32
C SER A 172 17.63 16.24 -10.21
N LEU A 173 18.37 15.50 -9.39
CA LEU A 173 18.09 14.08 -9.13
C LEU A 173 16.73 13.89 -8.43
N VAL A 174 16.45 14.66 -7.37
CA VAL A 174 15.14 14.60 -6.69
C VAL A 174 14.00 14.92 -7.65
N LEU A 175 14.14 15.97 -8.46
CA LEU A 175 13.13 16.39 -9.43
C LEU A 175 12.91 15.31 -10.49
N LEU A 176 14.00 14.73 -11.03
CA LEU A 176 13.94 13.66 -12.02
C LEU A 176 13.30 12.40 -11.43
N THR A 177 13.67 11.99 -10.22
CA THR A 177 13.06 10.86 -9.52
C THR A 177 11.57 11.08 -9.29
N HIS A 178 11.18 12.28 -8.85
CA HIS A 178 9.77 12.61 -8.66
C HIS A 178 8.99 12.57 -9.98
N LEU A 179 9.55 13.12 -11.06
CA LEU A 179 8.95 13.05 -12.40
C LEU A 179 8.80 11.60 -12.89
N LEU A 180 9.85 10.79 -12.72
CA LEU A 180 9.89 9.40 -13.14
C LEU A 180 8.84 8.58 -12.37
N LEU A 181 8.79 8.66 -11.04
CA LEU A 181 7.77 7.97 -10.26
C LEU A 181 6.35 8.43 -10.60
N ARG A 182 6.15 9.72 -10.89
CA ARG A 182 4.84 10.24 -11.29
C ARG A 182 4.39 9.68 -12.64
N VAL A 183 5.29 9.57 -13.61
CA VAL A 183 4.96 9.11 -14.96
C VAL A 183 4.87 7.58 -15.05
N PHE A 184 5.86 6.88 -14.50
CA PHE A 184 6.01 5.43 -14.67
C PHE A 184 5.22 4.60 -13.66
N LEU A 185 4.92 5.14 -12.48
CA LEU A 185 4.25 4.36 -11.42
C LEU A 185 2.88 4.92 -11.06
N LYS A 186 2.78 6.23 -10.78
CA LYS A 186 1.53 6.83 -10.32
C LYS A 186 0.45 6.84 -11.41
N LYS A 187 0.78 7.32 -12.62
CA LYS A 187 -0.19 7.38 -13.73
C LYS A 187 -0.77 5.99 -14.09
N PRO A 188 0.03 4.93 -14.28
CA PRO A 188 -0.52 3.59 -14.58
C PRO A 188 -1.37 3.01 -13.46
N LEU A 189 -0.96 3.20 -12.19
CA LEU A 189 -1.76 2.78 -11.04
C LEU A 189 -3.11 3.52 -10.97
N ASP A 190 -3.12 4.82 -11.26
CA ASP A 190 -4.36 5.61 -11.34
C ASP A 190 -5.26 5.13 -12.50
N THR A 191 -4.67 4.67 -13.63
CA THR A 191 -5.43 4.04 -14.71
C THR A 191 -6.04 2.72 -14.28
N LEU A 192 -5.32 1.92 -13.48
CA LEU A 192 -5.83 0.66 -12.97
C LEU A 192 -7.04 0.85 -12.04
N ASP A 193 -7.00 1.86 -11.18
CA ASP A 193 -8.13 2.24 -10.34
C ASP A 193 -9.39 2.57 -11.18
N LYS A 194 -9.20 3.17 -12.38
CA LYS A 194 -10.31 3.42 -13.32
C LYS A 194 -10.86 2.15 -13.96
N ILE A 195 -10.05 1.10 -14.12
CA ILE A 195 -10.49 -0.20 -14.64
C ILE A 195 -11.30 -0.95 -13.57
N VAL A 196 -10.83 -0.92 -12.32
CA VAL A 196 -11.45 -1.67 -11.22
C VAL A 196 -12.76 -1.05 -10.75
N LYS A 197 -12.90 0.28 -10.76
CA LYS A 197 -14.11 0.97 -10.28
C LYS A 197 -15.43 0.50 -10.93
N PRO A 198 -15.52 0.37 -12.27
CA PRO A 198 -16.71 -0.20 -12.94
C PRO A 198 -17.03 -1.63 -12.48
N TYR A 199 -16.02 -2.46 -12.25
CA TYR A 199 -16.21 -3.85 -11.82
C TYR A 199 -16.84 -3.93 -10.43
N ILE A 200 -16.46 -3.04 -9.51
CA ILE A 200 -17.08 -2.94 -8.18
C ILE A 200 -18.54 -2.51 -8.30
N ALA A 201 -18.89 -1.71 -9.30
CA ALA A 201 -20.26 -1.28 -9.57
C ALA A 201 -21.08 -2.31 -10.37
N GLY A 202 -20.53 -3.49 -10.69
CA GLY A 202 -21.21 -4.52 -11.48
C GLY A 202 -21.26 -4.25 -12.99
N ILE A 203 -20.48 -3.28 -13.48
CA ILE A 203 -20.42 -2.90 -14.90
C ILE A 203 -19.20 -3.57 -15.53
N TYR A 204 -19.41 -4.70 -16.19
CA TYR A 204 -18.33 -5.52 -16.77
C TYR A 204 -18.01 -5.21 -18.24
N ASP A 205 -18.88 -4.48 -18.95
CA ASP A 205 -18.71 -4.16 -20.39
C ASP A 205 -17.98 -2.82 -20.64
N SER A 206 -17.29 -2.28 -19.63
CA SER A 206 -16.58 -0.99 -19.79
C SER A 206 -15.33 -1.13 -20.66
N PRO A 207 -15.10 -0.21 -21.63
CA PRO A 207 -13.88 -0.19 -22.41
C PRO A 207 -12.65 -0.02 -21.51
N ILE A 208 -11.71 -0.95 -21.60
CA ILE A 208 -10.50 -0.93 -20.79
C ILE A 208 -9.49 0.01 -21.45
N PRO A 209 -9.02 1.06 -20.74
CA PRO A 209 -7.97 1.92 -21.26
C PRO A 209 -6.69 1.11 -21.51
N GLU A 210 -5.99 1.42 -22.60
CA GLU A 210 -4.71 0.78 -22.89
C GLU A 210 -3.67 1.12 -21.80
N LEU A 211 -3.04 0.07 -21.27
CA LEU A 211 -1.95 0.20 -20.32
C LEU A 211 -0.63 0.28 -21.10
N PRO A 212 0.15 1.37 -20.95
CA PRO A 212 1.30 1.64 -21.80
C PRO A 212 2.50 0.71 -21.55
N TYR A 213 2.55 0.01 -20.41
CA TYR A 213 3.65 -0.89 -20.07
C TYR A 213 3.15 -2.33 -19.99
N THR A 214 3.97 -3.26 -20.49
CA THR A 214 3.64 -4.69 -20.62
C THR A 214 3.38 -5.35 -19.26
N GLU A 215 4.06 -4.89 -18.21
CA GLU A 215 3.87 -5.36 -16.83
C GLU A 215 2.44 -5.09 -16.33
N PHE A 216 1.84 -3.98 -16.74
CA PHE A 216 0.45 -3.66 -16.39
C PHE A 216 -0.55 -4.29 -17.37
N GLN A 217 -0.19 -4.51 -18.63
CA GLN A 217 -1.04 -5.19 -19.61
C GLN A 217 -1.44 -6.59 -19.14
N GLY A 218 -0.52 -7.36 -18.57
CA GLY A 218 -0.83 -8.69 -18.02
C GLY A 218 -1.94 -8.66 -16.95
N PHE A 219 -1.91 -7.63 -16.10
CA PHE A 219 -2.96 -7.43 -15.09
C PHE A 219 -4.28 -6.96 -15.73
N GLY A 220 -4.21 -6.04 -16.69
CA GLY A 220 -5.37 -5.61 -17.47
C GLY A 220 -6.08 -6.79 -18.15
N ASN A 221 -5.33 -7.65 -18.84
CA ASN A 221 -5.86 -8.84 -19.51
C ASN A 221 -6.53 -9.81 -18.53
N THR A 222 -5.93 -10.02 -17.36
CA THR A 222 -6.53 -10.85 -16.30
C THR A 222 -7.87 -10.27 -15.84
N LEU A 223 -7.94 -8.96 -15.61
CA LEU A 223 -9.20 -8.30 -15.24
C LEU A 223 -10.25 -8.43 -16.36
N THR A 224 -9.86 -8.29 -17.62
CA THR A 224 -10.75 -8.52 -18.77
C THR A 224 -11.35 -9.91 -18.72
N GLN A 225 -10.49 -10.93 -18.59
CA GLN A 225 -10.92 -12.32 -18.54
C GLN A 225 -11.85 -12.60 -17.35
N MET A 226 -11.56 -12.02 -16.18
CA MET A 226 -12.45 -12.10 -15.02
C MET A 226 -13.81 -11.45 -15.30
N GLY A 227 -13.84 -10.28 -15.94
CA GLY A 227 -15.07 -9.56 -16.29
C GLY A 227 -15.95 -10.37 -17.24
N GLU A 228 -15.36 -10.93 -18.30
CA GLU A 228 -16.07 -11.81 -19.23
C GLU A 228 -16.61 -13.06 -18.54
N THR A 229 -15.80 -13.67 -17.67
CA THR A 229 -16.21 -14.87 -16.91
C THR A 229 -17.40 -14.56 -16.01
N ILE A 230 -17.33 -13.46 -15.24
CA ILE A 230 -18.43 -13.03 -14.35
C ILE A 230 -19.69 -12.74 -15.18
N ARG A 231 -19.56 -12.06 -16.32
CA ARG A 231 -20.68 -11.77 -17.22
C ARG A 231 -21.35 -13.04 -17.74
N LEU A 232 -20.57 -14.03 -18.16
CA LEU A 232 -21.10 -15.32 -18.64
C LEU A 232 -21.81 -16.07 -17.50
N GLN A 233 -21.20 -16.11 -16.31
CA GLN A 233 -21.81 -16.73 -15.14
C GLN A 233 -23.12 -16.03 -14.74
N MET A 234 -23.15 -14.70 -14.76
CA MET A 234 -24.36 -13.93 -14.45
C MET A 234 -25.47 -14.19 -15.47
N LYS A 235 -25.13 -14.27 -16.76
CA LYS A 235 -26.08 -14.61 -17.83
C LYS A 235 -26.67 -16.01 -17.66
N GLU A 236 -25.82 -16.99 -17.35
CA GLU A 236 -26.24 -18.37 -17.10
C GLU A 236 -27.17 -18.46 -15.88
N LEU A 237 -26.80 -17.81 -14.77
CA LEU A 237 -27.64 -17.74 -13.58
C LEU A 237 -29.01 -17.12 -13.88
N HIS A 238 -29.05 -16.02 -14.65
CA HIS A 238 -30.31 -15.40 -15.04
C HIS A 238 -31.19 -16.31 -15.90
N LEU A 239 -30.59 -17.09 -16.81
CA LEU A 239 -31.33 -18.06 -17.61
C LEU A 239 -31.91 -19.16 -16.71
N GLN A 240 -31.10 -19.72 -15.81
CA GLN A 240 -31.55 -20.74 -14.86
C GLN A 240 -32.66 -20.23 -13.94
N THR A 241 -32.57 -18.98 -13.46
CA THR A 241 -33.65 -18.41 -12.65
C THR A 241 -34.95 -18.24 -13.44
N ALA A 242 -34.87 -17.83 -14.71
CA ALA A 242 -36.06 -17.68 -15.56
C ALA A 242 -36.70 -19.04 -15.88
N GLU A 243 -35.90 -20.07 -16.15
CA GLU A 243 -36.39 -21.44 -16.37
C GLU A 243 -37.05 -22.01 -15.10
N LEU A 244 -36.46 -21.78 -13.92
CA LEU A 244 -37.04 -22.17 -12.64
C LEU A 244 -38.35 -21.45 -12.35
N GLU A 245 -38.44 -20.15 -12.65
CA GLU A 245 -39.68 -19.37 -12.51
C GLU A 245 -40.80 -19.93 -13.39
N GLU A 246 -40.50 -20.28 -14.65
CA GLU A 246 -41.47 -20.90 -15.56
C GLU A 246 -41.93 -22.29 -15.07
N GLU A 247 -41.00 -23.11 -14.57
CA GLU A 247 -41.31 -24.43 -14.01
C GLU A 247 -42.18 -24.33 -12.75
N ILE A 248 -41.91 -23.35 -11.88
CA ILE A 248 -42.76 -23.08 -10.70
C ILE A 248 -44.17 -22.70 -11.14
N GLU A 249 -44.33 -21.83 -12.13
CA GLU A 249 -45.65 -21.43 -12.65
C GLU A 249 -46.43 -22.63 -13.21
N LYS A 250 -45.77 -23.51 -13.97
CA LYS A 250 -46.39 -24.73 -14.51
C LYS A 250 -46.83 -25.68 -13.39
N ARG A 251 -45.97 -25.88 -12.39
CA ARG A 251 -46.30 -26.73 -11.22
C ARG A 251 -47.48 -26.18 -10.44
N GLN A 252 -47.54 -24.86 -10.25
CA GLN A 252 -48.65 -24.23 -9.56
C GLN A 252 -49.98 -24.45 -10.29
N LYS A 253 -50.02 -24.26 -11.62
CA LYS A 253 -51.22 -24.54 -12.42
C LYS A 253 -51.68 -25.99 -12.35
N ALA A 254 -50.73 -26.93 -12.40
CA ALA A 254 -51.03 -28.35 -12.29
C ALA A 254 -51.56 -28.71 -10.88
N GLN A 255 -51.04 -28.08 -9.83
CA GLN A 255 -51.53 -28.24 -8.46
C GLN A 255 -52.97 -27.72 -8.33
N ASP A 256 -53.26 -26.52 -8.84
CA ASP A 256 -54.61 -25.94 -8.81
C ASP A 256 -55.62 -26.81 -9.59
N GLU A 257 -55.21 -27.38 -10.72
CA GLU A 257 -56.05 -28.30 -11.49
C GLU A 257 -56.31 -29.62 -10.75
N LEU A 258 -55.27 -30.19 -10.10
CA LEU A 258 -55.42 -31.37 -9.25
C LEU A 258 -56.34 -31.11 -8.07
N GLU A 259 -56.24 -29.95 -7.42
CA GLU A 259 -57.11 -29.57 -6.31
C GLU A 259 -58.57 -29.49 -6.76
N ARG A 260 -58.86 -28.82 -7.87
CA ARG A 260 -60.21 -28.76 -8.47
C ARG A 260 -60.75 -30.14 -8.86
N LEU A 261 -59.92 -30.98 -9.44
CA LEU A 261 -60.30 -32.35 -9.78
C LEU A 261 -60.60 -33.16 -8.52
N ASN A 262 -59.81 -33.01 -7.46
CA ASN A 262 -60.04 -33.69 -6.19
C ASN A 262 -61.35 -33.21 -5.54
N GLU A 263 -61.61 -31.91 -5.48
CA GLU A 263 -62.89 -31.35 -4.99
C GLU A 263 -64.09 -31.91 -5.77
N ASN A 264 -63.98 -31.97 -7.11
CA ASN A 264 -65.02 -32.54 -7.96
C ASN A 264 -65.22 -34.04 -7.68
N LEU A 265 -64.13 -34.80 -7.54
CA LEU A 265 -64.18 -36.22 -7.21
C LEU A 265 -64.80 -36.46 -5.84
N GLU A 266 -64.43 -35.68 -4.82
CA GLU A 266 -65.03 -35.76 -3.48
C GLU A 266 -66.53 -35.47 -3.52
N GLN A 267 -66.95 -34.46 -4.28
CA GLN A 267 -68.37 -34.17 -4.50
C GLN A 267 -69.08 -35.36 -5.17
N ARG A 268 -68.53 -35.92 -6.24
CA ARG A 268 -69.12 -37.07 -6.95
C ARG A 268 -69.16 -38.32 -6.09
N VAL A 269 -68.11 -38.58 -5.31
CA VAL A 269 -68.08 -39.69 -4.35
C VAL A 269 -69.19 -39.50 -3.32
N LYS A 270 -69.33 -38.31 -2.74
CA LYS A 270 -70.39 -38.00 -1.77
C LYS A 270 -71.79 -38.18 -2.36
N GLU A 271 -72.04 -37.67 -3.57
CA GLU A 271 -73.31 -37.85 -4.29
C GLU A 271 -73.61 -39.34 -4.54
N ARG A 272 -72.62 -40.10 -5.01
CA ARG A 272 -72.77 -41.53 -5.30
C ARG A 272 -72.93 -42.38 -4.06
N THR A 273 -72.23 -42.07 -2.97
CA THR A 273 -72.42 -42.75 -1.69
C THR A 273 -73.82 -42.46 -1.14
N ALA A 274 -74.31 -41.23 -1.24
CA ALA A 274 -75.68 -40.90 -0.85
C ALA A 274 -76.73 -41.65 -1.71
N GLU A 275 -76.52 -41.72 -3.03
CA GLU A 275 -77.38 -42.50 -3.94
C GLU A 275 -77.37 -44.00 -3.61
N LEU A 276 -76.19 -44.58 -3.36
CA LEU A 276 -76.04 -45.99 -3.00
C LEU A 276 -76.69 -46.33 -1.66
N VAL A 277 -76.55 -45.46 -0.66
CA VAL A 277 -77.21 -45.62 0.65
C VAL A 277 -78.73 -45.57 0.46
N ALA A 278 -79.25 -44.58 -0.27
CA ALA A 278 -80.68 -44.49 -0.53
C ALA A 278 -81.24 -45.72 -1.27
N LYS A 279 -80.53 -46.24 -2.28
CA LYS A 279 -80.90 -47.47 -2.99
C LYS A 279 -80.79 -48.71 -2.11
N SER A 280 -79.79 -48.79 -1.24
CA SER A 280 -79.65 -49.88 -0.28
C SER A 280 -80.83 -49.90 0.70
N ASP A 281 -81.20 -48.73 1.24
CA ASP A 281 -82.36 -48.57 2.13
C ASP A 281 -83.68 -48.96 1.43
N GLU A 282 -83.85 -48.55 0.17
CA GLU A 282 -85.00 -48.93 -0.66
C GLU A 282 -85.05 -50.45 -0.89
N LEU A 283 -83.93 -51.06 -1.29
CA LEU A 283 -83.84 -52.50 -1.50
C LEU A 283 -84.10 -53.28 -0.21
N GLU A 284 -83.56 -52.84 0.92
CA GLU A 284 -83.87 -53.43 2.22
C GLU A 284 -85.35 -53.32 2.56
N GLN A 285 -85.97 -52.17 2.29
CA GLN A 285 -87.41 -52.00 2.48
C GLN A 285 -88.21 -52.96 1.59
N LYS A 286 -87.86 -53.06 0.30
CA LYS A 286 -88.48 -54.01 -0.64
C LYS A 286 -88.29 -55.46 -0.20
N ASN A 287 -87.13 -55.80 0.34
CA ASN A 287 -86.85 -57.14 0.85
C ASN A 287 -87.70 -57.44 2.10
N ARG A 288 -87.79 -56.50 3.05
CA ARG A 288 -88.69 -56.60 4.22
C ARG A 288 -90.16 -56.74 3.81
N GLU A 289 -90.60 -56.00 2.79
CA GLU A 289 -91.96 -56.12 2.22
C GLU A 289 -92.20 -57.51 1.61
N LEU A 290 -91.25 -58.02 0.82
CA LEU A 290 -91.31 -59.36 0.24
C LEU A 290 -91.33 -60.46 1.30
N GLU A 291 -90.49 -60.38 2.32
CA GLU A 291 -90.49 -61.33 3.45
C GLU A 291 -91.84 -61.32 4.18
N ARG A 292 -92.43 -60.15 4.42
CA ARG A 292 -93.79 -60.03 4.99
C ARG A 292 -94.83 -60.66 4.08
N PHE A 293 -94.80 -60.37 2.78
CA PHE A 293 -95.73 -60.92 1.81
C PHE A 293 -95.64 -62.44 1.74
N ASN A 294 -94.43 -62.97 1.65
CA ASN A 294 -94.17 -64.41 1.62
C ASN A 294 -94.68 -65.09 2.89
N LYS A 295 -94.40 -64.51 4.08
CA LYS A 295 -94.93 -65.02 5.35
C LYS A 295 -96.46 -65.04 5.41
N LEU A 296 -97.13 -64.01 4.89
CA LEU A 296 -98.59 -63.97 4.78
C LEU A 296 -99.13 -65.04 3.82
N PHE A 297 -98.45 -65.24 2.69
CA PHE A 297 -98.84 -66.23 1.70
C PHE A 297 -98.69 -67.66 2.24
N VAL A 298 -97.57 -67.97 2.90
CA VAL A 298 -97.35 -69.25 3.58
C VAL A 298 -98.39 -69.49 4.67
N ASN A 299 -98.69 -68.48 5.49
CA ASN A 299 -99.76 -68.59 6.49
C ASN A 299 -101.14 -68.84 5.86
N ARG A 300 -101.42 -68.24 4.69
CA ARG A 300 -102.66 -68.45 3.96
C ARG A 300 -102.74 -69.85 3.36
N GLU A 301 -101.65 -70.35 2.79
CA GLU A 301 -101.55 -71.73 2.28
C GLU A 301 -101.71 -72.75 3.40
N LEU A 302 -101.06 -72.55 4.54
CA LEU A 302 -101.25 -73.38 5.74
C LEU A 302 -102.71 -73.39 6.19
N ARG A 303 -103.38 -72.23 6.22
CA ARG A 303 -104.83 -72.15 6.51
C ARG A 303 -105.70 -72.83 5.44
N MET A 304 -105.32 -72.75 4.17
CA MET A 304 -106.04 -73.43 3.07
C MET A 304 -105.91 -74.95 3.17
N ILE A 305 -104.74 -75.45 3.58
CA ILE A 305 -104.52 -76.87 3.85
C ILE A 305 -105.37 -77.30 5.05
N GLU A 306 -105.34 -76.55 6.16
CA GLU A 306 -106.15 -76.82 7.36
C GLU A 306 -107.66 -76.78 7.06
N LEU A 307 -108.11 -75.85 6.21
CA LEU A 307 -109.50 -75.76 5.77
C LEU A 307 -109.90 -76.90 4.84
N LYS A 308 -109.02 -77.31 3.92
CA LYS A 308 -109.26 -78.47 3.05
C LYS A 308 -109.34 -79.76 3.84
N GLU A 309 -108.49 -79.91 4.86
CA GLU A 309 -108.52 -81.05 5.78
C GLU A 309 -109.85 -81.08 6.56
N ARG A 310 -110.29 -79.93 7.10
CA ARG A 310 -111.62 -79.79 7.74
C ARG A 310 -112.79 -80.06 6.80
N ILE A 311 -112.73 -79.64 5.54
CA ILE A 311 -113.79 -79.93 4.54
C ILE A 311 -113.82 -81.43 4.27
N GLY A 312 -112.66 -82.09 4.13
CA GLY A 312 -112.59 -83.54 4.00
C GLY A 312 -113.18 -84.29 5.20
N GLU A 313 -112.93 -83.81 6.42
CA GLU A 313 -113.54 -84.38 7.63
C GLU A 313 -115.06 -84.18 7.70
N LEU A 314 -115.58 -83.04 7.24
CA LEU A 314 -117.02 -82.74 7.23
C LEU A 314 -117.77 -83.48 6.12
N GLU A 315 -117.14 -83.70 4.96
CA GLU A 315 -117.71 -84.49 3.86
C GLU A 315 -117.78 -86.00 4.21
N MET A 316 -116.83 -86.52 5.00
CA MET A 316 -116.92 -87.90 5.53
C MET A 316 -118.00 -88.06 6.63
N LYS A 317 -118.51 -86.97 7.21
CA LYS A 317 -119.47 -87.03 8.33
C LYS A 317 -120.94 -86.87 7.91
N ASN A 318 -121.22 -86.50 6.66
CA ASN A 318 -122.58 -86.23 6.15
C ASN A 318 -123.04 -87.16 5.01
N GLY A 319 -122.35 -88.27 4.78
CA GLY A 319 -122.76 -89.33 3.86
C GLY A 319 -123.02 -90.66 4.59
N ALA A 320 -124.03 -90.68 5.46
CA ALA A 320 -124.62 -91.89 6.04
C ALA A 320 -126.14 -91.71 6.10
#